data_AF-A0A7J4E4Y9-F1
#
_entry.id   AF-A0A7J4E4Y9-F1
#
_cell.length_a   1.000
_cell.length_b   1.000
_cell.length_c   1.000
_cell.angle_alpha   90.00
_cell.angle_beta   90.00
_cell.angle_gamma   90.00
#
_symmetry.space_group_name_H-M   'P 1'
#
loop_
_entity.id
_entity.type
_entity.pdbx_description
1 polymer ?
#
loop_
_entity_poly.entity_id
_entity_poly.type
_entity_poly.pdbx_seq_one_letter_code
_entity_poly.pdbx_strand_id
1 'polypeptide(L)'
;MRSAKARSIVESFPKPLSESKVGKVCMKTQVKREVLITLIKAHNKTFSPERGELDFESLLGGLIERKLKETLGEAVSNAIKRHLKENFSLTMGDAAKKPDEFFSAMGDIFGRSATTLESLIIKELQKLSAQNQR
;
A
#
# COMPACT_ATOMS: atom_id res chain seq x y z
N MET A 1 21.94 -32.32 -50.68
CA MET A 1 21.12 -33.36 -50.00
C MET A 1 21.70 -33.63 -48.61
N ARG A 2 20.82 -33.90 -47.63
CA ARG A 2 21.02 -34.15 -46.18
C ARG A 2 21.24 -32.86 -45.35
N SER A 3 20.21 -32.18 -44.87
CA SER A 3 19.10 -32.53 -43.94
C SER A 3 19.50 -32.61 -42.45
N ALA A 4 19.05 -31.56 -41.75
CA ALA A 4 18.51 -31.45 -40.39
C ALA A 4 19.21 -32.12 -39.18
N LYS A 5 19.58 -31.28 -38.21
CA LYS A 5 19.16 -31.49 -36.81
C LYS A 5 19.08 -30.16 -36.04
N ALA A 6 17.85 -29.70 -35.81
CA ALA A 6 17.57 -28.70 -34.78
C ALA A 6 17.79 -29.33 -33.39
N ARG A 7 18.41 -28.59 -32.47
CA ARG A 7 18.31 -28.84 -31.02
C ARG A 7 18.03 -27.53 -30.30
N SER A 8 16.79 -27.45 -29.84
CA SER A 8 16.27 -26.59 -28.78
C SER A 8 16.73 -27.14 -27.43
N ILE A 9 17.33 -26.31 -26.57
CA ILE A 9 17.34 -26.38 -25.08
C ILE A 9 17.75 -24.95 -24.62
N VAL A 10 16.84 -24.00 -24.34
CA VAL A 10 16.06 -23.79 -23.10
C VAL A 10 16.91 -23.83 -21.82
N GLU A 11 16.87 -22.70 -21.10
CA GLU A 11 17.13 -22.55 -19.66
C GLU A 11 18.51 -22.94 -19.10
N SER A 12 19.28 -21.91 -18.80
CA SER A 12 19.98 -21.85 -17.51
C SER A 12 19.98 -20.40 -17.03
N PHE A 13 18.80 -19.92 -16.64
CA PHE A 13 18.73 -18.80 -15.72
C PHE A 13 19.38 -19.25 -14.40
N PRO A 14 20.30 -18.47 -13.83
CA PRO A 14 20.78 -18.75 -12.49
C PRO A 14 19.60 -18.66 -11.50
N LYS A 15 19.39 -19.75 -10.76
CA LYS A 15 18.43 -19.84 -9.66
C LYS A 15 18.60 -18.65 -8.72
N PRO A 16 17.52 -17.98 -8.26
CA PRO A 16 17.66 -16.99 -7.20
C PRO A 16 18.12 -17.70 -5.92
N LEU A 17 19.25 -17.21 -5.41
CA LEU A 17 19.81 -17.56 -4.11
C LEU A 17 18.73 -17.44 -3.04
N SER A 18 18.36 -18.60 -2.48
CA SER A 18 17.70 -18.70 -1.20
C SER A 18 18.65 -18.17 -0.11
N GLU A 19 18.53 -16.89 0.22
CA GLU A 19 18.98 -16.38 1.51
C GLU A 19 17.76 -15.97 2.32
N SER A 20 17.30 -16.89 3.17
CA SER A 20 16.62 -16.53 4.41
C SER A 20 17.54 -15.63 5.23
N LYS A 21 17.25 -14.33 5.24
CA LYS A 21 17.63 -13.40 6.30
C LYS A 21 16.37 -12.76 6.85
N VAL A 22 15.70 -13.53 7.70
CA VAL A 22 14.87 -12.99 8.77
C VAL A 22 15.76 -12.06 9.62
N GLY A 23 15.25 -10.88 9.96
CA GLY A 23 15.80 -10.10 11.07
C GLY A 23 16.58 -8.84 10.68
N LYS A 24 15.92 -7.91 10.00
CA LYS A 24 16.08 -6.47 10.27
C LYS A 24 14.82 -5.75 9.79
N VAL A 25 13.71 -6.01 10.47
CA VAL A 25 12.60 -5.05 10.49
C VAL A 25 13.18 -3.79 11.13
N CYS A 26 13.45 -2.78 10.31
CA CYS A 26 13.95 -1.50 10.78
C CYS A 26 12.92 -0.94 11.76
N MET A 27 13.26 -0.83 13.05
CA MET A 27 12.32 -0.34 14.08
C MET A 27 11.70 1.02 13.71
N LYS A 28 12.39 1.83 12.88
CA LYS A 28 11.88 3.11 12.35
C LYS A 28 10.64 2.95 11.46
N THR A 29 10.48 1.80 10.81
CA THR A 29 9.33 1.50 9.95
C THR A 29 8.11 1.06 10.78
N GLN A 30 8.33 0.22 11.79
CA GLN A 30 7.26 -0.18 12.71
C GLN A 30 6.66 1.01 13.47
N VAL A 31 7.50 1.91 13.99
CA VAL A 31 7.02 3.09 14.73
C VAL A 31 6.16 4.00 13.86
N LYS A 32 6.50 4.19 12.58
CA LYS A 32 5.69 5.00 11.66
C LYS A 32 4.33 4.38 11.35
N ARG A 33 4.28 3.04 11.20
CA ARG A 33 3.06 2.31 10.92
C ARG A 33 2.10 2.36 12.12
N GLU A 34 2.60 2.11 13.33
CA GLU A 34 1.82 2.20 14.57
C GLU A 34 1.20 3.61 14.76
N VAL A 35 1.99 4.66 14.51
CA VAL A 35 1.52 6.05 14.56
C VAL A 35 0.43 6.31 13.52
N LEU A 36 0.62 5.84 12.27
CA LEU A 36 -0.39 5.97 11.20
C LEU A 36 -1.69 5.24 11.56
N ILE A 37 -1.60 4.00 12.05
CA ILE A 37 -2.76 3.23 12.49
C ILE A 37 -3.50 3.95 13.61
N THR A 38 -2.76 4.52 14.57
CA THR A 38 -3.34 5.27 15.69
C THR A 38 -4.04 6.54 15.22
N LEU A 39 -3.45 7.27 14.28
CA LEU A 39 -4.05 8.44 13.64
C LEU A 39 -5.34 8.09 12.89
N ILE A 40 -5.34 7.01 12.12
CA ILE A 40 -6.52 6.52 11.40
C ILE A 40 -7.63 6.14 12.38
N LYS A 41 -7.29 5.37 13.43
CA LYS A 41 -8.25 4.96 14.48
C LYS A 41 -8.82 6.17 15.23
N ALA A 42 -7.99 7.17 15.55
CA ALA A 42 -8.42 8.40 16.19
C ALA A 42 -9.36 9.23 15.30
N HIS A 43 -9.02 9.39 14.02
CA HIS A 43 -9.90 10.09 13.07
C HIS A 43 -11.21 9.36 12.87
N ASN A 44 -11.21 8.04 12.70
CA ASN A 44 -12.45 7.26 12.52
C ASN A 44 -13.41 7.41 13.71
N LYS A 45 -12.88 7.51 14.94
CA LYS A 45 -13.69 7.74 16.15
C LYS A 45 -14.28 9.16 16.22
N THR A 46 -13.60 10.14 15.62
CA THR A 46 -14.00 11.55 15.66
C THR A 46 -14.87 11.93 14.46
N PHE A 47 -14.76 11.18 13.36
CA PHE A 47 -15.54 11.34 12.15
C PHE A 47 -16.92 10.72 12.34
N SER A 48 -17.83 11.49 12.95
CA SER A 48 -19.24 11.15 12.99
C SER A 48 -19.88 11.72 11.72
N PRO A 49 -20.41 10.91 10.79
CA PRO A 49 -21.02 11.41 9.56
C PRO A 49 -22.34 12.11 9.91
N GLU A 50 -22.27 13.38 10.28
CA GLU A 50 -23.44 14.23 10.38
C GLU A 50 -23.97 14.47 8.96
N ARG A 51 -24.95 13.64 8.56
CA ARG A 51 -25.82 13.84 7.39
C ARG A 51 -25.09 13.90 6.04
N GLY A 52 -24.81 12.72 5.48
CA GLY A 52 -24.62 12.55 4.03
C GLY A 52 -23.26 12.96 3.48
N GLU A 53 -22.31 13.35 4.33
CA GLU A 53 -20.91 13.49 3.93
C GLU A 53 -20.24 12.11 3.78
N LEU A 54 -19.34 12.01 2.80
CA LEU A 54 -18.59 10.80 2.46
C LEU A 54 -17.98 10.16 3.72
N ASP A 55 -18.26 8.87 3.91
CA ASP A 55 -17.72 8.07 5.01
C ASP A 55 -16.17 8.19 5.05
N PHE A 56 -15.58 8.22 6.24
CA PHE A 56 -14.12 8.38 6.43
C PHE A 56 -13.35 7.32 5.61
N GLU A 57 -13.94 6.15 5.44
CA GLU A 57 -13.46 5.07 4.56
C GLU A 57 -13.28 5.52 3.11
N SER A 58 -14.27 6.21 2.55
CA SER A 58 -14.25 6.71 1.18
C SER A 58 -13.28 7.88 1.04
N LEU A 59 -13.19 8.74 2.06
CA LEU A 59 -12.25 9.86 2.08
C LEU A 59 -10.80 9.38 2.13
N LEU A 60 -10.48 8.47 3.05
CA LEU A 60 -9.14 7.90 3.18
C LEU A 60 -8.78 7.05 1.97
N GLY A 61 -9.69 6.20 1.48
CA GLY A 61 -9.48 5.40 0.29
C GLY A 61 -9.23 6.26 -0.95
N GLY A 62 -10.01 7.34 -1.11
CA GLY A 62 -9.84 8.30 -2.19
C GLY A 62 -8.53 9.08 -2.10
N LEU A 63 -8.09 9.45 -0.88
CA LEU A 63 -6.80 10.09 -0.64
C LEU A 63 -5.64 9.18 -1.07
N ILE A 64 -5.66 7.91 -0.63
CA ILE A 64 -4.63 6.92 -0.96
C ILE A 64 -4.59 6.69 -2.47
N GLU A 65 -5.75 6.47 -3.10
CA GLU A 65 -5.82 6.27 -4.56
C GLU A 65 -5.28 7.49 -5.31
N ARG A 66 -5.63 8.71 -4.90
CA ARG A 66 -5.12 9.94 -5.51
C ARG A 66 -3.60 10.04 -5.39
N LYS A 67 -3.05 9.77 -4.20
CA LYS A 67 -1.59 9.82 -3.99
C LYS A 67 -0.84 8.76 -4.78
N LEU A 68 -1.40 7.57 -4.93
CA LEU A 68 -0.83 6.55 -5.79
C LEU A 68 -0.82 6.99 -7.26
N LYS A 69 -1.92 7.54 -7.76
CA LYS A 69 -1.98 8.08 -9.13
C LYS A 69 -1.01 9.24 -9.35
N GLU A 70 -0.93 10.19 -8.42
CA GLU A 70 -0.01 11.34 -8.48
C GLU A 70 1.46 10.92 -8.46
N THR A 71 1.80 9.90 -7.67
CA THR A 71 3.22 9.51 -7.45
C THR A 71 3.72 8.49 -8.46
N LEU A 72 2.89 7.54 -8.86
CA LEU A 72 3.30 6.37 -9.67
C LEU A 72 2.63 6.30 -11.03
N GLY A 73 1.65 7.18 -11.28
CA GLY A 73 0.83 7.16 -12.49
C GLY A 73 -0.38 6.22 -12.39
N GLU A 74 -1.35 6.46 -13.26
CA GLU A 74 -2.65 5.77 -13.25
C GLU A 74 -2.53 4.26 -13.50
N ALA A 75 -1.70 3.85 -14.46
CA ALA A 75 -1.53 2.43 -14.79
C ALA A 75 -1.01 1.62 -13.60
N VAL A 76 -0.03 2.16 -12.87
CA VAL A 76 0.55 1.51 -11.68
C VAL A 76 -0.46 1.51 -10.54
N SER A 77 -1.16 2.62 -10.31
CA SER A 77 -2.24 2.69 -9.31
C SER A 77 -3.33 1.64 -9.54
N ASN A 78 -3.74 1.44 -10.80
CA ASN A 78 -4.74 0.44 -11.17
C ASN A 78 -4.22 -0.98 -10.96
N ALA A 79 -2.95 -1.24 -11.29
CA ALA A 79 -2.31 -2.54 -11.03
C ALA A 79 -2.25 -2.86 -9.53
N ILE A 80 -1.90 -1.88 -8.69
CA ILE A 80 -1.89 -2.03 -7.22
C ILE A 80 -3.29 -2.31 -6.69
N LYS A 81 -4.28 -1.52 -7.13
CA LYS A 81 -5.69 -1.71 -6.73
C LYS A 81 -6.18 -3.11 -7.08
N ARG A 82 -5.83 -3.59 -8.27
CA ARG A 82 -6.14 -4.95 -8.71
C ARG A 82 -5.40 -6.00 -7.85
N HIS A 83 -4.11 -5.80 -7.60
CA HIS A 83 -3.31 -6.74 -6.82
C HIS A 83 -3.79 -6.85 -5.37
N LEU A 84 -4.16 -5.74 -4.72
CA LEU A 84 -4.77 -5.72 -3.39
C LEU A 84 -6.09 -6.52 -3.36
N LYS A 85 -6.93 -6.35 -4.39
CA LYS A 85 -8.21 -7.06 -4.48
C LYS A 85 -8.02 -8.57 -4.71
N GLU A 86 -7.12 -8.94 -5.60
CA GLU A 86 -6.92 -10.33 -6.01
C GLU A 86 -6.11 -11.15 -5.00
N ASN A 87 -5.07 -10.58 -4.38
CA ASN A 87 -4.13 -11.33 -3.54
C ASN A 87 -4.40 -11.16 -2.04
N PHE A 88 -5.02 -10.05 -1.64
CA PHE A 88 -5.24 -9.73 -0.23
C PHE A 88 -6.73 -9.58 0.12
N SER A 89 -7.64 -9.64 -0.88
CA SER A 89 -9.07 -9.32 -0.68
C SER A 89 -9.27 -7.97 0.00
N LEU A 90 -8.45 -6.98 -0.39
CA LEU A 90 -8.44 -5.63 0.16
C LEU A 90 -8.86 -4.59 -0.90
N THR A 91 -9.52 -3.55 -0.43
CA THR A 91 -9.88 -2.35 -1.18
C THR A 91 -9.23 -1.11 -0.56
N MET A 92 -9.20 0.01 -1.28
CA MET A 92 -8.62 1.25 -0.74
C MET A 92 -9.34 1.77 0.51
N GLY A 93 -10.65 1.50 0.65
CA GLY A 93 -11.41 1.87 1.85
C GLY A 93 -11.09 1.01 3.08
N ASP A 94 -10.53 -0.19 2.88
CA ASP A 94 -10.12 -1.06 3.99
C ASP A 94 -8.95 -0.49 4.78
N ALA A 95 -8.24 0.51 4.25
CA ALA A 95 -7.26 1.28 5.00
C ALA A 95 -7.85 1.94 6.26
N ALA A 96 -9.15 2.24 6.29
CA ALA A 96 -9.82 2.78 7.47
C ALA A 96 -10.30 1.67 8.44
N LYS A 97 -10.82 0.56 7.92
CA LYS A 97 -11.38 -0.56 8.70
C LYS A 97 -10.30 -1.42 9.35
N LYS A 98 -9.32 -1.81 8.54
CA LYS A 98 -8.24 -2.73 8.89
C LYS A 98 -6.90 -2.17 8.41
N PRO A 99 -6.47 -1.03 8.99
CA PRO A 99 -5.24 -0.34 8.60
C PRO A 99 -4.03 -1.27 8.72
N ASP A 100 -3.98 -2.11 9.76
CA ASP A 100 -2.92 -3.09 10.00
C ASP A 100 -2.71 -4.03 8.79
N GLU A 101 -3.77 -4.71 8.34
CA GLU A 101 -3.74 -5.60 7.18
C GLU A 101 -3.40 -4.83 5.89
N PHE A 102 -4.00 -3.64 5.72
CA PHE A 102 -3.79 -2.83 4.53
C PHE A 102 -2.34 -2.38 4.36
N PHE A 103 -1.73 -1.81 5.40
CA PHE A 103 -0.35 -1.38 5.33
C PHE A 103 0.63 -2.55 5.32
N SER A 104 0.25 -3.72 5.87
CA SER A 104 1.02 -4.94 5.67
C SER A 104 1.06 -5.34 4.20
N ALA A 105 -0.09 -5.43 3.53
CA ALA A 105 -0.17 -5.76 2.10
C ALA A 105 0.58 -4.74 1.23
N MET A 106 0.51 -3.45 1.55
CA MET A 106 1.31 -2.42 0.88
C MET A 106 2.81 -2.60 1.12
N GLY A 107 3.19 -3.07 2.30
CA GLY A 107 4.55 -3.50 2.61
C GLY A 107 5.02 -4.65 1.72
N ASP A 108 4.15 -5.62 1.43
CA ASP A 108 4.47 -6.76 0.58
C ASP A 108 4.60 -6.35 -0.90
N ILE A 109 3.76 -5.43 -1.37
CA ILE A 109 3.78 -4.91 -2.75
C ILE A 109 5.03 -4.05 -3.01
N PHE A 110 5.32 -3.12 -2.09
CA PHE A 110 6.34 -2.09 -2.30
C PHE A 110 7.65 -2.34 -1.56
N GLY A 111 7.70 -3.35 -0.70
CA GLY A 111 8.83 -3.59 0.19
C GLY A 111 9.16 -2.35 1.03
N ARG A 112 10.43 -1.95 1.01
CA ARG A 112 10.92 -0.79 1.78
C ARG A 112 10.31 0.55 1.32
N SER A 113 9.87 0.63 0.07
CA SER A 113 9.29 1.85 -0.52
C SER A 113 7.89 2.16 0.02
N ALA A 114 7.22 1.18 0.66
CA ALA A 114 5.93 1.39 1.32
C ALA A 114 5.99 2.51 2.36
N THR A 115 7.13 2.66 3.04
CA THR A 115 7.35 3.67 4.08
C THR A 115 7.27 5.11 3.57
N THR A 116 7.61 5.34 2.31
CA THR A 116 7.47 6.65 1.66
C THR A 116 5.99 6.98 1.50
N LEU A 117 5.20 6.02 1.02
CA LEU A 117 3.76 6.20 0.85
C LEU A 117 3.05 6.37 2.20
N GLU A 118 3.38 5.54 3.20
CA GLU A 118 2.88 5.69 4.57
C GLU A 118 3.17 7.09 5.11
N SER A 119 4.40 7.60 4.90
CA SER A 119 4.79 8.95 5.34
C SER A 119 4.01 10.06 4.61
N LEU A 120 3.66 9.87 3.33
CA LEU A 120 2.84 10.81 2.58
C LEU A 120 1.40 10.84 3.10
N ILE A 121 0.83 9.68 3.41
CA ILE A 121 -0.52 9.56 3.97
C ILE A 121 -0.58 10.21 5.35
N ILE A 122 0.40 9.96 6.24
CA ILE A 122 0.50 10.63 7.56
C ILE A 122 0.47 12.15 7.40
N LYS A 123 1.29 12.70 6.49
CA LYS A 123 1.38 14.15 6.27
C LYS A 123 0.05 14.75 5.83
N GLU A 124 -0.68 14.06 4.95
CA GLU A 124 -1.99 14.55 4.51
C GLU A 124 -3.05 14.44 5.61
N LEU A 125 -3.06 13.35 6.39
CA LEU A 125 -3.94 13.25 7.56
C LEU A 125 -3.70 14.37 8.57
N GLN A 126 -2.42 14.70 8.84
CA GLN A 126 -2.06 15.81 9.72
C GLN A 126 -2.51 17.18 9.19
N LYS A 127 -2.47 17.39 7.86
CA LYS A 127 -3.01 18.61 7.26
C LYS A 127 -4.52 18.70 7.41
N LEU A 128 -5.23 17.59 7.17
CA LEU A 128 -6.68 17.53 7.35
C LEU A 128 -7.08 17.80 8.80
N SER A 129 -6.34 17.26 9.79
CA SER A 129 -6.57 17.57 11.20
C SER A 129 -6.30 19.03 11.55
N ALA A 130 -5.34 19.68 10.89
CA ALA A 130 -5.00 21.08 11.15
C ALA A 130 -5.97 22.07 10.48
N GLN A 131 -6.62 21.70 9.37
CA GLN A 131 -7.57 22.56 8.67
C GLN A 131 -8.92 22.69 9.41
N ASN A 132 -9.32 21.70 10.21
CA ASN A 132 -10.53 21.75 11.04
C ASN A 132 -10.36 22.54 12.36
N GLN A 133 -9.23 23.22 12.57
CA GLN A 133 -8.97 24.06 13.74
C GLN A 133 -8.85 25.57 13.42
N ARG A 134 -9.33 26.01 12.25
CA ARG A 134 -9.36 27.44 11.87
C ARG A 134 -10.76 27.94 11.60
#